data_AF-A0A0M9ZX97-F1
#
_entry.id   AF-A0A0M9ZX97-F1
#
_cell.length_a   1.000
_cell.length_b   1.000
_cell.length_c   1.000
_cell.angle_alpha   90.00
_cell.angle_beta   90.00
_cell.angle_gamma   90.00
#
_symmetry.space_group_name_H-M   'P 1'
#
loop_
_entity.id
_entity.type
_entity.pdbx_description
1 polymer ?
#
loop_
_entity_poly.entity_id
_entity_poly.type
_entity_poly.pdbx_seq_one_letter_code
_entity_poly.pdbx_strand_id
1 'polypeptide(L)'
;MAFGGPDGIAISHSLFHTDSIGVLDYFRQAAEGTKGLLDAKATSFLLTTLFLRAAGLEWGEQGDVWGRVEARRPLPDDVPVDKVSAMAEQLQRFLLLDSAPALADGPLTPLGSWVTGLEVGGRALAAAAYEGRLALGLRGALARHVLFHWNRMGFNTRQQAIWSRAAREAALGR
;
A
#
# COMPACT_ATOMS: atom_id res chain seq x y z
N MET A 1 8.48 11.00 -17.22
CA MET A 1 7.11 11.55 -17.06
C MET A 1 6.53 11.11 -15.72
N ALA A 2 5.68 11.93 -15.08
CA ALA A 2 5.00 11.53 -13.84
C ALA A 2 4.03 10.36 -14.12
N PHE A 3 3.98 9.38 -13.21
CA PHE A 3 3.08 8.20 -13.26
C PHE A 3 3.09 7.33 -14.52
N GLY A 4 4.02 7.52 -15.46
CA GLY A 4 4.19 6.63 -16.62
C GLY A 4 3.57 7.13 -17.92
N GLY A 5 3.07 8.36 -17.97
CA GLY A 5 2.49 8.95 -19.20
C GLY A 5 1.03 9.39 -19.00
N PRO A 6 0.32 9.78 -20.07
CA PRO A 6 -1.05 10.29 -20.00
C PRO A 6 -2.02 9.32 -19.31
N ASP A 7 -1.99 8.04 -19.68
CA ASP A 7 -2.86 7.02 -19.08
C ASP A 7 -2.53 6.79 -17.61
N GLY A 8 -1.23 6.75 -17.29
CA GLY A 8 -0.75 6.68 -15.92
C GLY A 8 -1.29 7.84 -15.09
N ILE A 9 -1.23 9.07 -15.61
CA ILE A 9 -1.76 10.27 -14.92
C ILE A 9 -3.28 10.17 -14.75
N ALA A 10 -4.03 9.76 -15.77
CA ALA A 10 -5.49 9.64 -15.69
C ALA A 10 -5.92 8.62 -14.64
N ILE A 11 -5.30 7.43 -14.65
CA ILE A 11 -5.54 6.39 -13.64
C ILE A 11 -5.12 6.89 -12.26
N SER A 12 -3.97 7.57 -12.15
CA SER A 12 -3.51 8.11 -10.88
C SER A 12 -4.45 9.16 -10.31
N HIS A 13 -5.09 9.98 -11.14
CA HIS A 13 -6.07 10.97 -10.70
C HIS A 13 -7.28 10.31 -10.05
N SER A 14 -7.83 9.27 -10.68
CA SER A 14 -8.93 8.48 -10.11
C SER A 14 -8.52 7.82 -8.79
N LEU A 15 -7.36 7.15 -8.75
CA LEU A 15 -6.82 6.54 -7.54
C LEU A 15 -6.62 7.55 -6.41
N PHE A 16 -6.12 8.75 -6.72
CA PHE A 16 -5.90 9.79 -5.72
C PHE A 16 -7.20 10.35 -5.16
N HIS A 17 -8.23 10.45 -5.99
CA HIS A 17 -9.56 10.83 -5.53
C HIS A 17 -10.13 9.79 -4.56
N THR A 18 -10.15 8.51 -4.96
CA THR A 18 -10.59 7.40 -4.10
C THR A 18 -9.81 7.35 -2.79
N ASP A 19 -8.48 7.42 -2.87
CA ASP A 19 -7.62 7.32 -1.70
C ASP A 19 -7.83 8.51 -0.75
N SER A 20 -8.02 9.72 -1.28
CA SER A 20 -8.27 10.89 -0.44
C SER A 20 -9.59 10.79 0.33
N ILE A 21 -10.66 10.30 -0.32
CA ILE A 21 -11.95 10.06 0.36
C ILE A 21 -11.78 9.03 1.47
N GLY A 22 -11.14 7.90 1.18
CA GLY A 22 -10.92 6.83 2.15
C GLY A 22 -10.09 7.28 3.36
N VAL A 23 -9.04 8.07 3.15
CA VAL A 23 -8.23 8.65 4.23
C VAL A 23 -9.05 9.57 5.13
N LEU A 24 -9.88 10.44 4.54
CA LEU A 24 -10.74 11.35 5.31
C LEU A 24 -11.77 10.59 6.13
N ASP A 25 -12.43 9.59 5.53
CA ASP A 25 -13.41 8.76 6.22
C ASP A 25 -12.79 7.92 7.34
N TYR A 26 -11.57 7.41 7.13
CA TYR A 26 -10.81 6.69 8.16
C TYR A 26 -10.51 7.59 9.36
N PHE A 27 -9.99 8.80 9.13
CA PHE A 27 -9.66 9.70 10.23
C PHE A 27 -10.91 10.23 10.95
N ARG A 28 -12.02 10.41 10.24
CA ARG A 28 -13.32 10.73 10.85
C ARG A 28 -13.75 9.61 11.80
N GLN A 29 -13.75 8.34 11.34
CA GLN A 29 -14.11 7.19 12.17
C GLN A 29 -13.17 7.00 13.37
N ALA A 30 -11.87 7.23 13.17
CA ALA A 30 -10.89 7.17 14.25
C ALA A 30 -11.17 8.24 15.33
N ALA A 31 -11.53 9.47 14.92
CA ALA A 31 -11.90 10.54 15.84
C ALA A 31 -13.22 10.26 16.58
N GLU A 32 -14.16 9.57 15.94
CA GLU A 32 -15.43 9.13 16.52
C GLU A 32 -15.28 7.91 17.46
N GLY A 33 -14.10 7.29 17.53
CA GLY A 33 -13.84 6.12 18.38
C GLY A 33 -14.55 4.85 17.91
N THR A 34 -14.71 4.66 16.58
CA THR A 34 -15.36 3.48 16.01
C THR A 34 -14.72 2.18 16.52
N LYS A 35 -15.53 1.34 17.18
CA LYS A 35 -15.06 0.07 17.74
C LYS A 35 -14.63 -0.88 16.63
N GLY A 36 -13.44 -1.46 16.78
CA GLY A 36 -12.91 -2.46 15.84
C GLY A 36 -12.19 -1.88 14.62
N LEU A 37 -12.06 -0.55 14.53
CA LEU A 37 -11.23 0.09 13.52
C LEU A 37 -9.76 -0.30 13.73
N LEU A 38 -9.10 -0.78 12.68
CA LEU A 38 -7.67 -1.04 12.69
C LEU A 38 -6.90 0.27 12.90
N ASP A 39 -5.70 0.19 13.49
CA ASP A 39 -4.83 1.35 13.53
C ASP A 39 -4.40 1.79 12.12
N ALA A 40 -3.84 3.00 12.02
CA ALA A 40 -3.51 3.61 10.74
C ALA A 40 -2.47 2.78 9.96
N LYS A 41 -1.51 2.18 10.67
CA LYS A 41 -0.44 1.37 10.08
C LYS A 41 -1.01 0.09 9.48
N ALA A 42 -1.79 -0.65 10.27
CA ALA A 42 -2.43 -1.89 9.86
C ALA A 42 -3.42 -1.65 8.71
N THR A 43 -4.23 -0.58 8.79
CA THR A 43 -5.13 -0.16 7.71
C THR A 43 -4.36 0.11 6.43
N SER A 44 -3.28 0.90 6.49
CA SER A 44 -2.48 1.22 5.31
C SER A 44 -1.83 -0.01 4.67
N PHE A 45 -1.29 -0.92 5.49
CA PHE A 45 -0.71 -2.17 4.98
C PHE A 45 -1.75 -3.09 4.33
N LEU A 46 -2.95 -3.18 4.90
CA LEU A 46 -4.05 -3.93 4.31
C LEU A 46 -4.42 -3.36 2.93
N LEU A 47 -4.69 -2.06 2.86
CA LEU A 47 -5.09 -1.37 1.62
C LEU A 47 -4.04 -1.50 0.52
N THR A 48 -2.77 -1.23 0.86
CA THR A 48 -1.67 -1.34 -0.10
C THR A 48 -1.49 -2.78 -0.57
N THR A 49 -1.63 -3.77 0.30
CA THR A 49 -1.50 -5.19 -0.10
C THR A 49 -2.61 -5.63 -1.05
N LEU A 50 -3.86 -5.25 -0.77
CA LEU A 50 -4.98 -5.56 -1.67
C LEU A 50 -4.85 -4.82 -3.00
N PHE A 51 -4.38 -3.57 -2.98
CA PHE A 51 -4.05 -2.81 -4.19
C PHE A 51 -2.99 -3.50 -5.05
N LEU A 52 -1.89 -3.97 -4.44
CA LEU A 52 -0.83 -4.69 -5.17
C LEU A 52 -1.31 -6.04 -5.71
N ARG A 53 -2.10 -6.79 -4.93
CA ARG A 53 -2.72 -8.05 -5.38
C ARG A 53 -3.68 -7.83 -6.54
N ALA A 54 -4.51 -6.79 -6.48
CA ALA A 54 -5.43 -6.45 -7.56
C ALA A 54 -4.70 -6.01 -8.84
N ALA A 55 -3.47 -5.50 -8.72
CA ALA A 55 -2.59 -5.26 -9.86
C ALA A 55 -1.91 -6.54 -10.40
N GLY A 56 -2.24 -7.72 -9.85
CA GLY A 56 -1.73 -9.02 -10.29
C GLY A 56 -0.32 -9.36 -9.80
N LEU A 57 0.18 -8.66 -8.77
CA LEU A 57 1.53 -8.92 -8.27
C LEU A 57 1.59 -10.13 -7.35
N GLU A 58 2.47 -11.06 -7.68
CA GLU A 58 2.86 -12.16 -6.81
C GLU A 58 3.67 -11.67 -5.61
N TRP A 59 3.77 -12.49 -4.55
CA TRP A 59 4.39 -12.08 -3.28
C TRP A 59 5.79 -11.47 -3.42
N GLY A 60 6.67 -12.09 -4.21
CA GLY A 60 8.00 -11.55 -4.47
C GLY A 60 7.98 -10.22 -5.26
N GLU A 61 7.02 -10.02 -6.15
CA GLU A 61 6.88 -8.77 -6.88
C GLU A 61 6.36 -7.63 -6.01
N GLN A 62 5.53 -7.94 -5.01
CA GLN A 62 5.15 -6.99 -3.96
C GLN A 62 6.41 -6.58 -3.17
N GLY A 63 7.31 -7.52 -2.91
CA GLY A 63 8.63 -7.25 -2.35
C GLY A 63 9.46 -6.26 -3.18
N ASP A 64 9.48 -6.39 -4.52
CA ASP A 64 10.15 -5.41 -5.40
C ASP A 64 9.51 -4.01 -5.31
N VAL A 65 8.17 -3.94 -5.19
CA VAL A 65 7.49 -2.66 -4.94
C VAL A 65 7.95 -2.04 -3.62
N TRP A 66 8.01 -2.82 -2.54
CA TRP A 66 8.50 -2.34 -1.24
C TRP A 66 9.97 -1.90 -1.31
N GLY A 67 10.82 -2.62 -2.04
CA GLY A 67 12.20 -2.21 -2.29
C GLY A 67 12.30 -0.87 -3.04
N ARG A 68 11.40 -0.58 -3.97
CA ARG A 68 11.32 0.74 -4.63
C ARG A 68 10.82 1.86 -3.72
N VAL A 69 9.96 1.55 -2.75
CA VAL A 69 9.55 2.49 -1.70
C VAL A 69 10.72 2.78 -0.78
N GLU A 70 11.40 1.72 -0.32
CA GLU A 70 12.58 1.79 0.54
C GLU A 70 13.73 2.57 -0.11
N ALA A 71 13.99 2.37 -1.41
CA ALA A 71 15.01 3.13 -2.14
C ALA A 71 14.75 4.65 -2.12
N ARG A 72 13.50 5.08 -1.94
CA ARG A 72 13.12 6.51 -1.80
C ARG A 72 13.02 6.95 -0.34
N ARG A 73 13.07 6.02 0.60
CA ARG A 73 12.98 6.19 2.06
C ARG A 73 14.01 5.27 2.72
N PRO A 74 15.32 5.51 2.50
CA PRO A 74 16.36 4.60 2.96
C PRO A 74 16.31 4.45 4.48
N LEU A 75 16.56 3.24 4.97
CA LEU A 75 16.62 2.96 6.40
C LEU A 75 17.77 3.77 7.03
N PRO A 76 17.50 4.62 8.05
CA PRO A 76 18.57 5.32 8.74
C PRO A 76 19.52 4.37 9.48
N ASP A 77 20.81 4.69 9.51
CA ASP A 77 21.86 3.85 10.12
C ASP A 77 21.67 3.61 11.62
N ASP A 78 20.92 4.50 12.30
CA ASP A 78 20.63 4.40 13.73
C ASP A 78 19.46 3.46 14.06
N VAL A 79 18.77 2.91 13.06
CA VAL A 79 17.70 1.93 13.28
C VAL A 79 18.28 0.53 13.46
N PRO A 80 18.02 -0.15 14.60
CA PRO A 80 18.50 -1.51 14.81
C PRO A 80 17.84 -2.51 13.84
N VAL A 81 18.65 -3.19 13.03
CA VAL A 81 18.19 -4.17 12.02
C VAL A 81 17.36 -5.28 12.65
N ASP A 82 17.74 -5.78 13.83
CA ASP A 82 17.00 -6.84 14.51
C ASP A 82 15.54 -6.46 14.83
N LYS A 83 15.28 -5.19 15.16
CA LYS A 83 13.92 -4.69 15.40
C LYS A 83 13.11 -4.67 14.10
N VAL A 84 13.76 -4.36 12.98
CA VAL A 84 13.12 -4.35 11.67
C VAL A 84 12.77 -5.77 11.24
N SER A 85 13.68 -6.73 11.42
CA SER A 85 13.40 -8.14 11.12
C SER A 85 12.31 -8.74 12.00
N ALA A 86 12.28 -8.43 13.31
CA ALA A 86 11.19 -8.87 14.18
C ALA A 86 9.82 -8.32 13.75
N MET A 87 9.80 -7.10 13.20
CA MET A 87 8.59 -6.52 12.61
C MET A 87 8.26 -7.14 11.25
N ALA A 88 9.26 -7.52 10.44
CA ALA A 88 9.07 -8.18 9.16
C ALA A 88 8.33 -9.52 9.34
N GLU A 89 8.68 -10.32 10.35
CA GLU A 89 7.97 -11.58 10.65
C GLU A 89 6.50 -11.35 11.02
N GLN A 90 6.21 -10.30 11.80
CA GLN A 90 4.83 -9.94 12.16
C GLN A 90 4.06 -9.44 10.96
N LEU A 91 4.68 -8.60 10.13
CA LEU A 91 4.10 -8.10 8.88
C LEU A 91 3.85 -9.25 7.91
N GLN A 92 4.76 -10.19 7.74
CA GLN A 92 4.56 -11.34 6.86
C GLN A 92 3.27 -12.09 7.21
N ARG A 93 3.08 -12.42 8.49
CA ARG A 93 1.85 -13.07 8.94
C ARG A 93 0.61 -12.22 8.65
N PHE A 94 0.66 -10.93 8.99
CA PHE A 94 -0.45 -10.01 8.76
C PHE A 94 -0.81 -9.88 7.28
N LEU A 95 0.19 -9.70 6.43
CA LEU A 95 0.02 -9.47 4.99
C LEU A 95 -0.50 -10.71 4.27
N LEU A 96 -0.21 -11.92 4.76
CA LEU A 96 -0.68 -13.18 4.19
C LEU A 96 -2.10 -13.57 4.63
N LEU A 97 -2.71 -12.86 5.58
CA LEU A 97 -4.09 -13.15 5.99
C LEU A 97 -5.08 -12.92 4.85
N ASP A 98 -6.08 -13.80 4.78
CA ASP A 98 -7.26 -13.56 3.95
C ASP A 98 -8.19 -12.59 4.68
N SER A 99 -8.30 -11.38 4.13
CA SER A 99 -9.16 -10.32 4.65
C SER A 99 -10.57 -10.33 4.05
N ALA A 100 -10.86 -11.17 3.06
CA ALA A 100 -12.13 -11.14 2.35
C ALA A 100 -13.35 -11.36 3.26
N PRO A 101 -13.36 -12.34 4.20
CA PRO A 101 -14.49 -12.51 5.10
C PRO A 101 -14.70 -11.30 6.02
N ALA A 102 -13.61 -10.68 6.47
CA ALA A 102 -13.67 -9.53 7.37
C ALA A 102 -14.13 -8.24 6.66
N LEU A 103 -13.90 -8.14 5.35
CA LEU A 103 -14.35 -7.04 4.49
C LEU A 103 -15.81 -7.19 4.04
N ALA A 104 -16.28 -8.42 3.85
CA ALA A 104 -17.65 -8.69 3.45
C ALA A 104 -18.62 -8.41 4.60
N ASP A 105 -18.50 -9.14 5.70
CA ASP A 105 -19.49 -9.15 6.78
C ASP A 105 -18.84 -9.04 8.18
N GLY A 106 -17.69 -8.37 8.26
CA GLY A 106 -16.86 -8.36 9.46
C GLY A 106 -16.42 -6.96 9.91
N PRO A 107 -15.42 -6.89 10.81
CA PRO A 107 -14.99 -5.62 11.39
C PRO A 107 -14.35 -4.66 10.37
N LEU A 108 -14.00 -5.13 9.17
CA LEU A 108 -13.37 -4.33 8.12
C LEU A 108 -14.36 -3.86 7.05
N THR A 109 -15.65 -4.20 7.15
CA THR A 109 -16.69 -3.73 6.23
C THR A 109 -16.67 -2.21 5.99
N PRO A 110 -16.38 -1.33 6.98
CA PRO A 110 -16.26 0.12 6.73
C PRO A 110 -15.15 0.51 5.74
N LEU A 111 -14.17 -0.35 5.50
CA LEU A 111 -13.09 -0.11 4.51
C LEU A 111 -13.47 -0.60 3.10
N GLY A 112 -14.60 -1.28 2.93
CA GLY A 112 -14.93 -2.01 1.70
C GLY A 112 -14.99 -1.15 0.44
N SER A 113 -15.57 0.06 0.52
CA SER A 113 -15.61 0.99 -0.62
C SER A 113 -14.22 1.49 -1.01
N TRP A 114 -13.36 1.77 -0.01
CA TRP A 114 -11.99 2.21 -0.23
C TRP A 114 -11.16 1.10 -0.88
N VAL A 115 -11.23 -0.13 -0.33
CA VAL A 115 -10.59 -1.32 -0.90
C VAL A 115 -11.04 -1.51 -2.34
N THR A 116 -12.35 -1.54 -2.61
CA THR A 116 -12.89 -1.76 -3.96
C THR A 116 -12.36 -0.74 -4.97
N GLY A 117 -12.35 0.54 -4.60
CA GLY A 117 -11.83 1.58 -5.49
C GLY A 117 -10.33 1.47 -5.74
N LEU A 118 -9.54 1.11 -4.72
CA LEU A 118 -8.10 0.84 -4.91
C LEU A 118 -7.88 -0.37 -5.82
N GLU A 119 -8.62 -1.46 -5.63
CA GLU A 119 -8.50 -2.64 -6.47
C GLU A 119 -8.84 -2.37 -7.94
N VAL A 120 -9.90 -1.59 -8.20
CA VAL A 120 -10.24 -1.13 -9.56
C VAL A 120 -9.08 -0.37 -10.19
N GLY A 121 -8.46 0.56 -9.46
CA GLY A 121 -7.31 1.30 -9.96
C GLY A 121 -6.04 0.42 -10.11
N GLY A 122 -5.85 -0.58 -9.25
CA GLY A 122 -4.78 -1.58 -9.37
C GLY A 122 -4.89 -2.37 -10.66
N ARG A 123 -6.09 -2.89 -10.96
CA ARG A 123 -6.41 -3.57 -12.23
C ARG A 123 -6.22 -2.65 -13.44
N ALA A 124 -6.62 -1.39 -13.33
CA ALA A 124 -6.43 -0.42 -14.41
C ALA A 124 -4.95 -0.14 -14.71
N LEU A 125 -4.11 -0.02 -13.67
CA LEU A 125 -2.66 0.10 -13.83
C LEU A 125 -2.06 -1.16 -14.48
N ALA A 126 -2.50 -2.35 -14.08
CA ALA A 126 -2.05 -3.60 -14.68
C ALA A 126 -2.40 -3.69 -16.16
N ALA A 127 -3.63 -3.33 -16.55
CA ALA A 127 -4.05 -3.29 -17.95
C ALA A 127 -3.21 -2.30 -18.78
N ALA A 128 -3.00 -1.08 -18.26
CA ALA A 128 -2.16 -0.09 -18.93
C ALA A 128 -0.68 -0.54 -19.05
N ALA A 129 -0.15 -1.27 -18.04
CA ALA A 129 1.18 -1.85 -18.11
C ALA A 129 1.29 -2.93 -19.19
N TYR A 130 0.30 -3.82 -19.25
CA TYR A 130 0.23 -4.92 -20.23
C TYR A 130 0.24 -4.38 -21.67
N GLU A 131 -0.44 -3.26 -21.91
CA GLU A 131 -0.48 -2.59 -23.21
C GLU A 131 0.76 -1.70 -23.49
N GLY A 132 1.77 -1.69 -22.60
CA GLY A 132 2.97 -0.88 -22.77
C GLY A 132 2.78 0.62 -22.56
N ARG A 133 1.65 1.03 -21.96
CA ARG A 133 1.24 2.44 -21.78
C ARG A 133 1.74 3.07 -20.48
N LEU A 134 2.53 2.34 -19.68
CA LEU A 134 3.15 2.84 -18.46
C LEU A 134 4.68 2.88 -18.58
N ALA A 135 5.23 4.06 -18.90
CA ALA A 135 6.67 4.28 -19.02
C ALA A 135 7.48 4.05 -17.73
N LEU A 136 6.83 4.09 -16.55
CA LEU A 136 7.47 3.76 -15.26
C LEU A 136 7.47 2.25 -14.97
N GLY A 137 6.79 1.46 -15.80
CA GLY A 137 6.38 0.10 -15.49
C GLY A 137 5.37 0.03 -14.34
N LEU A 138 4.71 -1.12 -14.20
CA LEU A 138 3.67 -1.35 -13.20
C LEU A 138 4.19 -1.13 -11.76
N ARG A 139 5.26 -1.84 -11.37
CA ARG A 139 5.82 -1.78 -10.02
C ARG A 139 6.35 -0.39 -9.65
N GLY A 140 6.85 0.37 -10.63
CA GLY A 140 7.31 1.75 -10.42
C GLY A 140 6.15 2.73 -10.16
N ALA A 141 5.04 2.55 -10.87
CA ALA A 141 3.80 3.30 -10.64
C ALA A 141 3.17 2.93 -9.28
N LEU A 142 3.06 1.64 -8.97
CA LEU A 142 2.54 1.14 -7.69
C LEU A 142 3.35 1.66 -6.49
N ALA A 143 4.68 1.59 -6.53
CA ALA A 143 5.54 2.12 -5.47
C ALA A 143 5.34 3.63 -5.26
N ARG A 144 5.04 4.37 -6.34
CA ARG A 144 4.72 5.79 -6.23
C ARG A 144 3.36 5.99 -5.56
N HIS A 145 2.35 5.21 -5.92
CA HIS A 145 1.03 5.26 -5.26
C HIS A 145 1.12 4.98 -3.76
N VAL A 146 1.89 3.97 -3.35
CA VAL A 146 2.15 3.66 -1.92
C VAL A 146 2.73 4.88 -1.19
N LEU A 147 3.75 5.54 -1.76
CA LEU A 147 4.35 6.73 -1.14
C LEU A 147 3.36 7.89 -1.01
N PHE A 148 2.54 8.13 -2.03
CA PHE A 148 1.52 9.17 -1.95
C PHE A 148 0.44 8.85 -0.92
N HIS A 149 0.01 7.58 -0.83
CA HIS A 149 -0.91 7.12 0.20
C HIS A 149 -0.30 7.33 1.61
N TRP A 150 0.95 6.95 1.83
CA TRP A 150 1.64 7.17 3.12
C TRP A 150 1.82 8.64 3.48
N ASN A 151 2.04 9.50 2.49
CA ASN A 151 2.05 10.94 2.71
C ASN A 151 0.67 11.46 3.13
N ARG A 152 -0.42 10.97 2.52
CA ARG A 152 -1.81 11.35 2.89
C ARG A 152 -2.19 10.84 4.27
N MET A 153 -1.75 9.64 4.64
CA MET A 153 -1.93 9.06 5.97
C MET A 153 -1.12 9.78 7.06
N GLY A 154 -0.26 10.75 6.69
CA GLY A 154 0.52 11.54 7.64
C GLY A 154 1.71 10.79 8.25
N PHE A 155 2.15 9.67 7.66
CA PHE A 155 3.29 8.93 8.16
C PHE A 155 4.60 9.68 7.90
N ASN A 156 5.43 9.81 8.93
CA ASN A 156 6.70 10.49 8.80
C ASN A 156 7.73 9.65 8.03
N THR A 157 8.77 10.30 7.49
CA THR A 157 9.81 9.66 6.68
C THR A 157 10.48 8.47 7.39
N ARG A 158 10.69 8.55 8.70
CA ARG A 158 11.33 7.48 9.47
C ARG A 158 10.43 6.25 9.58
N GLN A 159 9.13 6.43 9.83
CA GLN A 159 8.14 5.35 9.79
C GLN A 159 8.12 4.70 8.41
N GLN A 160 8.04 5.50 7.34
CA GLN A 160 8.03 4.98 5.97
C GLN A 160 9.31 4.15 5.67
N ALA A 161 10.48 4.60 6.10
CA ALA A 161 11.73 3.88 5.91
C ALA A 161 11.74 2.52 6.64
N ILE A 162 11.37 2.52 7.91
CA ILE A 162 11.32 1.31 8.75
C ILE A 162 10.30 0.31 8.21
N TRP A 163 9.11 0.78 7.86
CA TRP A 163 8.00 -0.05 7.40
C TRP A 163 8.23 -0.61 6.00
N SER A 164 8.80 0.17 5.07
CA SER A 164 9.12 -0.32 3.73
C SER A 164 10.25 -1.36 3.75
N ARG A 165 11.29 -1.15 4.56
CA ARG A 165 12.33 -2.18 4.76
C ARG A 165 11.73 -3.48 5.31
N ALA A 166 10.91 -3.41 6.35
CA ALA A 166 10.32 -4.62 6.93
C ALA A 166 9.34 -5.32 6.00
N ALA A 167 8.54 -4.58 5.23
CA ALA A 167 7.64 -5.16 4.24
C ALA A 167 8.40 -5.82 3.08
N ARG A 168 9.53 -5.23 2.66
CA ARG A 168 10.45 -5.85 1.72
C ARG A 168 11.05 -7.13 2.31
N GLU A 169 11.56 -7.09 3.55
CA GLU A 169 12.12 -8.28 4.24
C GLU A 169 11.08 -9.39 4.40
N ALA A 170 9.83 -9.04 4.73
CA ALA A 170 8.73 -9.99 4.85
C ALA A 170 8.48 -10.74 3.52
N ALA A 171 8.69 -10.07 2.39
CA ALA A 171 8.45 -10.61 1.06
C ALA A 171 9.65 -11.33 0.43
N LEU A 172 10.86 -10.81 0.63
CA LEU A 172 12.07 -11.24 -0.06
C LEU A 172 13.12 -11.90 0.84
N GLY A 173 12.91 -11.89 2.16
CA GLY A 173 13.99 -12.15 3.11
C GLY A 173 14.91 -10.94 3.30
N ARG A 174 15.91 -11.11 4.17
CA ARG A 174 16.92 -10.08 4.50
C ARG A 174 17.75 -9.68 3.28
#